data_AF-A0A9X3H8R7-F1
#
_entry.id   AF-A0A9X3H8R7-F1
#
_cell.length_a   1.000
_cell.length_b   1.000
_cell.length_c   1.000
_cell.angle_alpha   90.00
_cell.angle_beta   90.00
_cell.angle_gamma   90.00
#
_symmetry.space_group_name_H-M   'P 1'
#
loop_
_entity.id
_entity.type
_entity.pdbx_description
1 polymer ?
#
loop_
_entity_poly.entity_id
_entity_poly.type
_entity_poly.pdbx_seq_one_letter_code
_entity_poly.pdbx_strand_id
1 'polypeptide(L)'
;MKVTVNGGVHYNLNLNKEIGPDVNPCINKVLTLKWTGKINCTNCGKGLKKTFGQGFCYDCFMNAAQAAPCIIRPELCEAHLGKGRDVEWEEKHHNQPHFIYLAQTSGVKVGVTRSTNIPSRWLDQGAWRAIKIAEVPYRKLAGDLEIELKQYLSDRTDWRKMLKDEKGEEDLVELRDAMISFFPEDLKQYAIADSEVYEIDYPVTEYPEKVKSINLDKEKIIEGTLTGIRGQYLYFDKENVINLRKYSGYEVEFDCE
;
A
#
# COMPACT_ATOMS: atom_id res chain seq x y z
N MET A 1 -5.76 -8.39 -1.10
CA MET A 1 -6.91 -7.56 -0.74
C MET A 1 -6.92 -6.37 -1.68
N LYS A 2 -8.08 -6.03 -2.24
CA LYS A 2 -8.30 -4.86 -3.06
C LYS A 2 -9.12 -3.87 -2.25
N VAL A 3 -8.79 -2.58 -2.34
CA VAL A 3 -9.49 -1.52 -1.62
C VAL A 3 -10.07 -0.51 -2.60
N THR A 4 -11.32 -0.15 -2.39
CA THR A 4 -12.06 0.84 -3.18
C THR A 4 -12.71 1.87 -2.26
N VAL A 5 -13.04 3.02 -2.82
CA VAL A 5 -13.78 4.08 -2.11
C VAL A 5 -15.09 4.32 -2.84
N ASN A 6 -16.21 4.09 -2.17
CA ASN A 6 -17.55 4.35 -2.68
C ASN A 6 -18.51 4.64 -1.51
N GLY A 7 -18.65 5.92 -1.12
CA GLY A 7 -19.41 6.30 0.08
C GLY A 7 -18.80 5.83 1.41
N GLY A 8 -17.59 5.28 1.36
CA GLY A 8 -16.85 4.66 2.46
C GLY A 8 -15.70 3.80 1.90
N VAL A 9 -14.84 3.27 2.78
CA VAL A 9 -13.73 2.40 2.38
C VAL A 9 -14.19 0.94 2.37
N HIS A 10 -14.09 0.27 1.23
CA HIS A 10 -14.47 -1.13 1.06
C HIS A 10 -13.27 -2.02 0.75
N TYR A 11 -13.25 -3.21 1.35
CA TYR A 11 -12.17 -4.18 1.20
C TYR A 11 -12.69 -5.50 0.64
N ASN A 12 -12.11 -5.93 -0.48
CA ASN A 12 -12.36 -7.24 -1.05
C ASN A 12 -11.14 -8.15 -0.91
N LEU A 13 -11.32 -9.42 -0.56
CA LEU A 13 -10.24 -10.39 -0.69
C LEU A 13 -9.99 -10.70 -2.16
N ASN A 14 -8.73 -10.84 -2.55
CA ASN A 14 -8.41 -11.34 -3.88
C ASN A 14 -8.26 -12.85 -3.76
N LEU A 15 -9.29 -13.58 -4.17
CA LEU A 15 -9.30 -15.04 -4.17
C LEU A 15 -9.20 -15.51 -5.62
N ASN A 16 -8.30 -16.45 -5.92
CA ASN A 16 -8.13 -17.03 -7.26
C ASN A 16 -7.90 -16.01 -8.39
N LYS A 17 -7.19 -14.90 -8.11
CA LYS A 17 -6.92 -13.78 -9.05
C LYS A 17 -8.15 -12.97 -9.46
N GLU A 18 -9.28 -13.16 -8.80
CA GLU A 18 -10.50 -12.38 -8.99
C GLU A 18 -10.78 -11.51 -7.76
N ILE A 19 -11.63 -10.49 -7.95
CA ILE A 19 -12.16 -9.70 -6.83
C ILE A 19 -13.16 -10.61 -6.11
N GLY A 20 -12.79 -11.06 -4.92
CA GLY A 20 -13.60 -11.91 -4.08
C GLY A 20 -14.58 -11.13 -3.19
N PRO A 21 -15.09 -11.76 -2.12
CA PRO A 21 -16.15 -11.19 -1.30
C PRO A 21 -15.73 -9.88 -0.64
N ASP A 22 -16.71 -8.99 -0.43
CA ASP A 22 -16.56 -7.82 0.44
C ASP A 22 -16.40 -8.30 1.88
N VAL A 23 -15.37 -7.79 2.55
CA VAL A 23 -15.01 -8.15 3.93
C VAL A 23 -15.65 -7.20 4.93
N ASN A 24 -16.07 -6.00 4.50
CA ASN A 24 -16.70 -5.02 5.38
C ASN A 24 -17.93 -5.57 6.13
N PRO A 25 -18.83 -6.35 5.52
CA PRO A 25 -19.97 -6.96 6.23
C PRO A 25 -19.58 -7.92 7.35
N CYS A 26 -18.33 -8.36 7.41
CA CYS A 26 -17.79 -9.25 8.44
C CYS A 26 -17.31 -8.52 9.69
N ILE A 27 -17.39 -7.19 9.74
CA ILE A 27 -17.00 -6.43 10.91
C ILE A 27 -17.99 -6.72 12.07
N ASN A 28 -17.44 -6.93 13.26
CA ASN A 28 -18.10 -7.44 14.47
C ASN A 28 -18.64 -8.86 14.35
N LYS A 29 -18.24 -9.61 13.33
CA LYS A 29 -18.58 -11.02 13.14
C LYS A 29 -17.37 -11.92 13.35
N VAL A 30 -17.63 -13.21 13.53
CA VAL A 30 -16.55 -14.20 13.55
C VAL A 30 -16.09 -14.42 12.12
N LEU A 31 -14.80 -14.22 11.87
CA LEU A 31 -14.17 -14.44 10.58
C LEU A 31 -13.06 -15.46 10.74
N THR A 32 -13.08 -16.48 9.88
CA THR A 32 -12.08 -17.55 9.87
C THR A 32 -11.26 -17.53 8.58
N LEU A 33 -9.94 -17.48 8.72
CA LEU A 33 -8.95 -17.64 7.67
C LEU A 33 -8.17 -18.93 7.89
N LYS A 34 -8.30 -19.89 6.98
CA LYS A 34 -7.61 -21.17 7.06
C LYS A 34 -6.69 -21.38 5.87
N TRP A 35 -5.37 -21.44 6.13
CA TRP A 35 -4.39 -21.75 5.10
C TRP A 35 -4.44 -23.24 4.73
N THR A 36 -4.63 -23.53 3.44
CA THR A 36 -4.74 -24.90 2.92
C THR A 36 -3.39 -25.63 2.85
N GLY A 37 -2.29 -24.91 3.08
CA GLY A 37 -0.93 -25.40 2.89
C GLY A 37 -0.37 -25.18 1.48
N LYS A 38 -1.19 -24.73 0.52
CA LYS A 38 -0.72 -24.40 -0.83
C LYS A 38 -0.28 -22.94 -0.92
N ILE A 39 0.76 -22.72 -1.71
CA ILE A 39 1.26 -21.40 -2.08
C ILE A 39 1.50 -21.42 -3.58
N ASN A 40 1.04 -20.39 -4.30
CA ASN A 40 1.22 -20.24 -5.73
C ASN A 40 1.89 -18.90 -6.05
N CYS A 41 2.79 -18.91 -7.03
CA CYS A 41 3.41 -17.69 -7.54
C CYS A 41 2.33 -16.73 -8.06
N THR A 42 2.32 -15.49 -7.57
CA THR A 42 1.35 -14.47 -7.98
C THR A 42 1.45 -14.13 -9.47
N ASN A 43 2.63 -14.28 -10.07
CA ASN A 43 2.85 -14.04 -11.50
C ASN A 43 2.51 -15.26 -12.37
N CYS A 44 3.23 -16.37 -12.23
CA CYS A 44 3.13 -17.51 -13.13
C CYS A 44 2.21 -18.65 -12.62
N GLY A 45 1.70 -18.59 -11.40
CA GLY A 45 0.83 -19.62 -10.82
C GLY A 45 1.52 -20.92 -10.37
N LYS A 46 2.83 -21.05 -10.59
CA LYS A 46 3.61 -22.23 -10.14
C LYS A 46 3.47 -22.44 -8.63
N GLY A 47 3.23 -23.69 -8.20
CA GLY A 47 3.20 -24.07 -6.78
C GLY A 47 4.57 -23.92 -6.11
N LEU A 48 4.57 -23.42 -4.87
CA LEU A 48 5.76 -23.03 -4.09
C LEU A 48 5.73 -23.60 -2.68
N LYS A 49 6.91 -23.75 -2.08
CA LYS A 49 7.09 -24.02 -0.63
C LYS A 49 7.25 -22.74 0.18
N LYS A 50 7.71 -21.66 -0.46
CA LYS A 50 7.89 -20.33 0.12
C LYS A 50 7.83 -19.27 -0.99
N THR A 51 7.49 -18.04 -0.62
CA THR A 51 7.44 -16.90 -1.54
C THR A 51 8.71 -16.06 -1.47
N PHE A 52 8.98 -15.30 -2.54
CA PHE A 52 9.99 -14.25 -2.60
C PHE A 52 9.31 -12.93 -2.94
N GLY A 53 9.78 -11.83 -2.34
CA GLY A 53 9.14 -10.52 -2.50
C GLY A 53 7.65 -10.56 -2.17
N GLN A 54 6.81 -10.08 -3.10
CA GLN A 54 5.35 -10.00 -2.94
C GLN A 54 4.62 -11.24 -3.50
N GLY A 55 5.02 -12.44 -3.09
CA GLY A 55 4.35 -13.68 -3.51
C GLY A 55 4.91 -14.33 -4.79
N PHE A 56 6.11 -13.95 -5.24
CA PHE A 56 6.72 -14.50 -6.44
C PHE A 56 7.47 -15.82 -6.17
N CYS A 57 7.63 -16.64 -7.20
CA CYS A 57 8.68 -17.66 -7.24
C CYS A 57 10.05 -17.01 -7.49
N TYR A 58 11.14 -17.74 -7.23
CA TYR A 58 12.50 -17.21 -7.43
C TYR A 58 12.73 -16.69 -8.86
N ASP A 59 12.36 -17.47 -9.88
CA ASP A 59 12.57 -17.09 -11.28
C ASP A 59 11.81 -15.81 -11.66
N CYS A 60 10.56 -15.68 -11.22
CA CYS A 60 9.77 -14.47 -11.46
C CYS A 60 10.30 -13.28 -10.65
N PHE A 61 10.76 -13.49 -9.42
CA PHE A 61 11.36 -12.42 -8.62
C PHE A 61 12.62 -11.84 -9.30
N MET A 62 13.44 -12.71 -9.89
CA MET A 62 14.66 -12.31 -10.58
C MET A 62 14.42 -11.65 -11.95
N ASN A 63 13.38 -12.07 -12.68
CA ASN A 63 13.24 -11.70 -14.10
C ASN A 63 11.98 -10.90 -14.44
N ALA A 64 10.90 -10.95 -13.65
CA ALA A 64 9.68 -10.21 -13.98
C ALA A 64 9.87 -8.71 -13.78
N ALA A 65 9.34 -7.90 -14.70
CA ALA A 65 9.36 -6.44 -14.60
C ALA A 65 8.62 -5.92 -13.35
N GLN A 66 7.51 -6.57 -12.97
CA GLN A 66 6.77 -6.28 -11.73
C GLN A 66 7.57 -6.53 -10.44
N ALA A 67 8.69 -7.24 -10.53
CA ALA A 67 9.61 -7.49 -9.42
C ALA A 67 10.94 -6.72 -9.56
N ALA A 68 11.05 -5.81 -10.54
CA ALA A 68 12.24 -5.02 -10.75
C ALA A 68 12.54 -4.10 -9.54
N PRO A 69 13.82 -3.78 -9.26
CA PRO A 69 14.17 -2.88 -8.16
C PRO A 69 13.46 -1.52 -8.21
N CYS A 70 13.21 -0.99 -9.42
CA CYS A 70 12.54 0.28 -9.65
C CYS A 70 11.08 0.33 -9.15
N ILE A 71 10.48 -0.83 -8.89
CA ILE A 71 9.13 -0.94 -8.30
C ILE A 71 9.13 -0.46 -6.85
N ILE A 72 10.21 -0.71 -6.10
CA ILE A 72 10.37 -0.26 -4.71
C ILE A 72 11.06 1.11 -4.67
N ARG A 73 11.98 1.33 -5.59
CA ARG A 73 12.87 2.51 -5.68
C ARG A 73 12.64 3.24 -7.00
N PRO A 74 11.63 4.13 -7.10
CA PRO A 74 11.26 4.77 -8.37
C PRO A 74 12.42 5.50 -9.04
N GLU A 75 13.40 6.00 -8.28
CA GLU A 75 14.62 6.65 -8.73
C GLU A 75 15.54 5.74 -9.56
N LEU A 76 15.37 4.42 -9.50
CA LEU A 76 16.17 3.47 -10.31
C LEU A 76 15.52 3.15 -11.65
N CYS A 77 14.39 3.78 -11.99
CA CYS A 77 13.66 3.51 -13.22
C CYS A 77 14.39 4.08 -14.44
N GLU A 78 14.63 3.25 -15.46
CA GLU A 78 15.18 3.67 -16.75
C GLU A 78 14.17 3.52 -17.91
N ALA A 79 12.88 3.33 -17.62
CA ALA A 79 11.86 3.12 -18.64
C ALA A 79 11.79 4.28 -19.67
N HIS A 80 11.95 5.52 -19.21
CA HIS A 80 12.01 6.72 -20.06
C HIS A 80 13.19 6.74 -21.04
N LEU A 81 14.16 5.83 -20.87
CA LEU A 81 15.29 5.60 -21.79
C LEU A 81 15.09 4.36 -22.67
N GLY A 82 13.90 3.74 -22.65
CA GLY A 82 13.61 2.50 -23.36
C GLY A 82 14.30 1.26 -22.78
N LYS A 83 14.59 1.25 -21.47
CA LYS A 83 15.27 0.15 -20.78
C LYS A 83 14.39 -0.48 -19.70
N GLY A 84 14.72 -1.72 -19.32
CA GLY A 84 14.10 -2.44 -18.22
C GLY A 84 14.15 -3.95 -18.45
N ARG A 85 13.52 -4.73 -17.56
CA ARG A 85 13.43 -6.19 -17.73
C ARG A 85 12.51 -6.59 -18.88
N ASP A 86 11.47 -5.78 -19.13
CA ASP A 86 10.51 -5.92 -20.22
C ASP A 86 10.15 -4.50 -20.69
N VAL A 87 10.70 -4.08 -21.83
CA VAL A 87 10.60 -2.69 -22.30
C VAL A 87 9.16 -2.29 -22.57
N GLU A 88 8.35 -3.16 -23.17
CA GLU A 88 6.94 -2.86 -23.48
C GLU A 88 6.11 -2.70 -22.21
N TRP A 89 6.34 -3.59 -21.22
CA TRP A 89 5.69 -3.49 -19.94
C TRP A 89 6.11 -2.20 -19.21
N GLU A 90 7.41 -1.93 -19.14
CA GLU A 90 7.99 -0.78 -18.44
C GLU A 90 7.51 0.54 -19.05
N GLU A 91 7.46 0.65 -20.39
CA GLU A 91 6.91 1.81 -21.10
C GLU A 91 5.47 2.10 -20.64
N LYS A 92 4.59 1.09 -20.78
CA LYS A 92 3.16 1.19 -20.42
C LYS A 92 2.93 1.52 -18.95
N HIS A 93 3.85 1.11 -18.07
CA HIS A 93 3.66 1.18 -16.63
C HIS A 93 4.41 2.35 -15.99
N HIS A 94 5.54 2.80 -16.52
CA HIS A 94 6.40 3.81 -15.90
C HIS A 94 6.45 5.13 -16.64
N ASN A 95 6.25 5.15 -17.96
CA ASN A 95 6.23 6.38 -18.77
C ASN A 95 4.80 6.91 -18.88
N GLN A 96 4.24 7.23 -17.72
CA GLN A 96 2.92 7.83 -17.57
C GLN A 96 2.91 8.78 -16.37
N PRO A 97 1.90 9.65 -16.23
CA PRO A 97 1.84 10.58 -15.11
C PRO A 97 1.90 9.89 -13.74
N HIS A 98 2.76 10.42 -12.87
CA HIS A 98 2.93 10.00 -11.49
C HIS A 98 2.73 11.19 -10.57
N PHE A 99 2.07 10.95 -9.44
CA PHE A 99 1.92 11.91 -8.38
C PHE A 99 2.95 11.68 -7.27
N ILE A 100 3.50 12.78 -6.79
CA ILE A 100 4.18 12.89 -5.50
C ILE A 100 3.12 13.39 -4.51
N TYR A 101 3.05 12.78 -3.33
CA TYR A 101 2.08 13.14 -2.29
C TYR A 101 2.71 13.06 -0.90
N LEU A 102 2.12 13.79 0.05
CA LEU A 102 2.27 13.53 1.48
C LEU A 102 1.18 12.58 1.93
N ALA A 103 1.53 11.59 2.75
CA ALA A 103 0.58 10.71 3.41
C ALA A 103 0.85 10.71 4.91
N GLN A 104 -0.21 10.90 5.71
CA GLN A 104 -0.14 10.98 7.15
C GLN A 104 -0.77 9.74 7.80
N THR A 105 0.01 9.09 8.65
CA THR A 105 -0.45 8.04 9.57
C THR A 105 -0.26 8.55 11.00
N SER A 106 0.72 7.99 11.72
CA SER A 106 1.26 8.52 12.99
C SER A 106 2.29 9.63 12.79
N GLY A 107 2.78 9.78 11.56
CA GLY A 107 3.58 10.90 11.09
C GLY A 107 3.38 11.07 9.58
N VAL A 108 4.04 12.08 9.00
CA VAL A 108 3.96 12.36 7.57
C VAL A 108 5.14 11.75 6.81
N LYS A 109 4.87 11.20 5.63
CA LYS A 109 5.89 10.76 4.67
C LYS A 109 5.58 11.23 3.26
N VAL A 110 6.62 11.35 2.44
CA VAL A 110 6.48 11.53 0.99
C VAL A 110 6.38 10.16 0.32
N GLY A 111 5.51 10.05 -0.67
CA GLY A 111 5.39 8.86 -1.51
C GLY A 111 5.10 9.17 -2.96
N VAL A 112 5.33 8.17 -3.81
CA VAL A 112 5.08 8.21 -5.25
C VAL A 112 4.01 7.18 -5.62
N THR A 113 3.13 7.55 -6.55
CA THR A 113 2.15 6.64 -7.12
C THR A 113 1.72 7.07 -8.52
N ARG A 114 1.13 6.14 -9.28
CA ARG A 114 0.48 6.46 -10.55
C ARG A 114 -0.88 7.10 -10.28
N SER A 115 -1.34 7.92 -11.22
CA SER A 115 -2.67 8.56 -11.18
C SER A 115 -3.79 7.54 -10.93
N THR A 116 -3.75 6.41 -11.63
CA THR A 116 -4.75 5.34 -11.56
C THR A 116 -4.82 4.60 -10.21
N ASN A 117 -3.81 4.75 -9.36
CA ASN A 117 -3.74 4.09 -8.05
C ASN A 117 -4.22 4.99 -6.90
N ILE A 118 -4.64 6.23 -7.18
CA ILE A 118 -5.21 7.13 -6.17
C ILE A 118 -6.73 6.91 -6.13
N PRO A 119 -7.36 6.78 -4.95
CA PRO A 119 -6.76 6.88 -3.61
C PRO A 119 -6.17 5.57 -3.08
N SER A 120 -6.40 4.41 -3.73
CA SER A 120 -6.07 3.07 -3.21
C SER A 120 -4.66 2.92 -2.61
N ARG A 121 -3.66 3.62 -3.15
CA ARG A 121 -2.29 3.64 -2.61
C ARG A 121 -2.19 4.20 -1.19
N TRP A 122 -2.95 5.26 -0.88
CA TRP A 122 -3.00 5.88 0.45
C TRP A 122 -3.67 4.94 1.45
N LEU A 123 -4.76 4.30 1.02
CA LEU A 123 -5.46 3.29 1.81
C LEU A 123 -4.55 2.11 2.13
N ASP A 124 -3.85 1.54 1.13
CA ASP A 124 -2.87 0.46 1.33
C ASP A 124 -1.78 0.78 2.36
N GLN A 125 -1.47 2.06 2.54
CA GLN A 125 -0.48 2.55 3.50
C GLN A 125 -1.06 2.82 4.89
N GLY A 126 -2.39 2.74 5.05
CA GLY A 126 -3.10 3.05 6.29
C GLY A 126 -3.16 4.54 6.62
N ALA A 127 -2.91 5.41 5.64
CA ALA A 127 -2.95 6.86 5.80
C ALA A 127 -4.37 7.31 6.12
N TRP A 128 -4.53 8.24 7.06
CA TRP A 128 -5.83 8.83 7.39
C TRP A 128 -5.99 10.23 6.78
N ARG A 129 -4.88 10.88 6.39
CA ARG A 129 -4.88 12.04 5.48
C ARG A 129 -3.83 11.89 4.39
N ALA A 130 -4.10 12.45 3.22
CA ALA A 130 -3.11 12.59 2.16
C ALA A 130 -3.34 13.86 1.34
N ILE A 131 -2.29 14.42 0.78
CA ILE A 131 -2.35 15.60 -0.10
C ILE A 131 -1.35 15.44 -1.24
N LYS A 132 -1.74 15.83 -2.45
CA LYS A 132 -0.84 15.81 -3.62
C LYS A 132 0.11 17.01 -3.56
N ILE A 133 1.35 16.82 -3.99
CA ILE A 133 2.37 17.90 -4.04
C ILE A 133 2.74 18.22 -5.48
N ALA A 134 2.85 17.20 -6.34
CA ALA A 134 3.28 17.37 -7.72
C ALA A 134 2.77 16.26 -8.64
N GLU A 135 2.66 16.57 -9.93
CA GLU A 135 2.41 15.60 -11.01
C GLU A 135 3.53 15.69 -12.05
N VAL A 136 4.22 14.58 -12.26
CA VAL A 136 5.36 14.49 -13.19
C VAL A 136 5.10 13.45 -14.28
N PRO A 137 5.67 13.62 -15.49
CA PRO A 137 5.33 12.80 -16.65
C PRO A 137 5.75 11.33 -16.58
N TYR A 138 6.71 10.96 -15.73
CA TYR A 138 7.20 9.58 -15.65
C TYR A 138 7.80 9.24 -14.28
N ARG A 139 7.92 7.94 -14.01
CA ARG A 139 8.26 7.38 -12.70
C ARG A 139 9.61 7.81 -12.14
N LYS A 140 10.65 7.86 -12.98
CA LYS A 140 12.02 8.22 -12.57
C LYS A 140 12.07 9.61 -11.96
N LEU A 141 11.49 10.59 -12.64
CA LEU A 141 11.43 11.98 -12.16
C LEU A 141 10.66 12.07 -10.83
N ALA A 142 9.60 11.29 -10.67
CA ALA A 142 8.88 11.22 -9.40
C ALA A 142 9.75 10.68 -8.27
N GLY A 143 10.57 9.66 -8.56
CA GLY A 143 11.51 9.07 -7.61
C GLY A 143 12.63 10.02 -7.20
N ASP A 144 13.18 10.77 -8.17
CA ASP A 144 14.23 11.74 -7.89
C ASP A 144 13.71 12.87 -7.00
N LEU A 145 12.52 13.38 -7.30
CA LEU A 145 11.86 14.38 -6.46
C LEU A 145 11.47 13.82 -5.09
N GLU A 146 11.02 12.56 -5.00
CA GLU A 146 10.74 11.89 -3.72
C GLU A 146 12.00 11.81 -2.84
N ILE A 147 13.16 11.47 -3.40
CA ILE A 147 14.42 11.43 -2.67
C ILE A 147 14.82 12.80 -2.15
N GLU A 148 14.69 13.83 -2.99
CA GLU A 148 14.99 15.20 -2.59
C GLU A 148 14.13 15.63 -1.40
N LEU A 149 12.81 15.45 -1.51
CA LEU A 149 11.87 15.84 -0.46
C LEU A 149 12.04 15.05 0.85
N LYS A 150 12.46 13.79 0.78
CA LYS A 150 12.73 12.97 1.98
C LYS A 150 13.85 13.53 2.85
N GLN A 151 14.74 14.37 2.33
CA GLN A 151 15.79 14.99 3.14
C GLN A 151 15.23 15.99 4.15
N TYR A 152 14.07 16.58 3.87
CA TYR A 152 13.43 17.59 4.70
C TYR A 152 12.37 17.02 5.66
N LEU A 153 12.08 15.71 5.55
CA LEU A 153 11.12 15.02 6.40
C LEU A 153 11.81 13.89 7.17
N SER A 154 11.75 13.95 8.49
CA SER A 154 12.06 12.77 9.29
C SER A 154 10.96 11.74 9.09
N ASP A 155 11.26 10.58 8.49
CA ASP A 155 10.31 9.47 8.39
C ASP A 155 10.03 8.91 9.80
N ARG A 156 8.99 9.44 10.44
CA ARG A 156 8.53 9.07 11.79
C ARG A 156 7.41 8.04 11.76
N THR A 157 7.21 7.37 10.63
CA THR A 157 6.07 6.46 10.43
C THR A 157 6.22 5.18 11.25
N ASP A 158 5.62 5.12 12.43
CA ASP A 158 5.51 3.87 13.19
C ASP A 158 4.20 3.16 12.83
N TRP A 159 4.31 2.01 12.17
CA TRP A 159 3.17 1.20 11.77
C TRP A 159 2.36 0.71 12.98
N ARG A 160 2.97 0.49 14.16
CA ARG A 160 2.22 0.10 15.36
C ARG A 160 1.33 1.23 15.82
N LYS A 161 1.86 2.46 15.88
CA LYS A 161 1.09 3.66 16.21
C LYS A 161 -0.07 3.87 15.25
N MET A 162 0.19 3.71 13.95
CA MET A 162 -0.86 3.74 12.92
C MET A 162 -1.96 2.71 13.20
N LEU A 163 -1.61 1.47 13.59
CA LEU A 163 -2.63 0.46 13.86
C LEU A 163 -3.44 0.73 15.13
N LYS A 164 -2.91 1.49 16.09
CA LYS A 164 -3.63 1.94 17.29
C LYS A 164 -4.45 3.22 17.09
N ASP A 165 -4.46 3.76 15.88
CA ASP A 165 -5.02 5.07 15.55
C ASP A 165 -4.39 6.26 16.29
N GLU A 166 -3.11 6.14 16.65
CA GLU A 166 -2.33 7.30 17.09
C GLU A 166 -2.03 8.19 15.86
N LYS A 167 -2.88 9.20 15.64
CA LYS A 167 -2.79 10.12 14.51
C LYS A 167 -1.71 11.19 14.73
N GLY A 168 -0.95 11.49 13.68
CA GLY A 168 -0.08 12.68 13.66
C GLY A 168 -0.92 13.96 13.58
N GLU A 169 -0.42 15.08 14.13
CA GLU A 169 -1.17 16.35 14.18
C GLU A 169 -0.64 17.38 13.16
N GLU A 170 0.35 17.02 12.35
CA GLU A 170 0.97 17.93 11.38
C GLU A 170 -0.06 18.47 10.37
N ASP A 171 0.08 19.76 10.02
CA ASP A 171 -0.70 20.40 8.96
C ASP A 171 -0.13 20.01 7.59
N LEU A 172 -0.92 19.27 6.82
CA LEU A 172 -0.51 18.79 5.50
C LEU A 172 -0.43 19.90 4.45
N VAL A 173 -1.22 20.96 4.59
CA VAL A 173 -1.22 22.10 3.65
C VAL A 173 0.04 22.91 3.87
N GLU A 174 0.33 23.29 5.11
CA GLU A 174 1.57 24.01 5.45
C GLU A 174 2.81 23.20 5.04
N LEU A 175 2.80 21.89 5.31
CA LEU A 175 3.92 21.03 4.97
C LEU A 175 4.07 20.87 3.45
N ARG A 176 2.96 20.76 2.69
CA ARG A 176 3.01 20.75 1.23
C ARG A 176 3.64 22.03 0.70
N ASP A 177 3.21 23.18 1.19
CA ASP A 177 3.71 24.48 0.72
C ASP A 177 5.21 24.66 1.03
N ALA A 178 5.62 24.24 2.22
CA ALA A 178 7.04 24.15 2.57
C ALA A 178 7.80 23.21 1.63
N MET A 179 7.27 22.01 1.32
CA MET A 179 7.90 21.07 0.40
C MET A 179 8.03 21.63 -1.02
N ILE A 180 7.01 22.31 -1.54
CA ILE A 180 7.04 22.96 -2.86
C ILE A 180 8.15 24.02 -2.93
N SER A 181 8.42 24.73 -1.82
CA SER A 181 9.50 25.72 -1.77
C SER A 181 10.90 25.11 -1.95
N PHE A 182 11.06 23.82 -1.65
CA PHE A 182 12.31 23.08 -1.83
C PHE A 182 12.47 22.46 -3.22
N PHE A 183 11.50 22.65 -4.13
CA PHE A 183 11.63 22.11 -5.48
C PHE A 183 12.76 22.80 -6.24
N PRO A 184 13.57 22.03 -6.99
CA PRO A 184 14.46 22.60 -8.01
C PRO A 184 13.70 23.50 -8.98
N GLU A 185 14.35 24.56 -9.46
CA GLU A 185 13.70 25.60 -10.29
C GLU A 185 13.03 25.03 -11.55
N ASP A 186 13.70 24.08 -12.21
CA ASP A 186 13.22 23.37 -13.39
C ASP A 186 12.04 22.43 -13.10
N LEU A 187 11.82 22.05 -11.83
CA LEU A 187 10.75 21.16 -11.40
C LEU A 187 9.54 21.88 -10.78
N LYS A 188 9.64 23.18 -10.48
CA LYS A 188 8.54 23.99 -9.93
C LYS A 188 7.27 23.95 -10.80
N GLN A 189 7.43 23.80 -12.12
CA GLN A 189 6.31 23.68 -13.07
C GLN A 189 5.40 22.47 -12.79
N TYR A 190 5.89 21.44 -12.09
CA TYR A 190 5.13 20.23 -11.75
C TYR A 190 4.38 20.33 -10.44
N ALA A 191 4.59 21.40 -9.66
CA ALA A 191 3.97 21.58 -8.36
C ALA A 191 2.45 21.79 -8.49
N ILE A 192 1.70 21.23 -7.54
CA ILE A 192 0.25 21.39 -7.41
C ILE A 192 0.00 22.26 -6.18
N ALA A 193 -0.23 23.55 -6.40
CA ALA A 193 -0.45 24.51 -5.33
C ALA A 193 -1.86 24.41 -4.70
N ASP A 194 -2.85 23.99 -5.49
CA ASP A 194 -4.24 23.89 -5.05
C ASP A 194 -4.70 22.43 -5.08
N SER A 195 -4.53 21.76 -3.95
CA SER A 195 -4.90 20.37 -3.75
C SER A 195 -5.62 20.21 -2.43
N GLU A 196 -6.77 19.57 -2.46
CA GLU A 196 -7.54 19.27 -1.25
C GLU A 196 -6.86 18.18 -0.42
N VAL A 197 -6.99 18.30 0.90
CA VAL A 197 -6.62 17.23 1.83
C VAL A 197 -7.66 16.13 1.73
N TYR A 198 -7.21 14.94 1.38
CA TYR A 198 -8.03 13.75 1.32
C TYR A 198 -8.03 13.06 2.68
N GLU A 199 -9.19 12.99 3.33
CA GLU A 199 -9.37 12.28 4.59
C GLU A 199 -9.94 10.88 4.37
N ILE A 200 -9.43 9.91 5.14
CA ILE A 200 -9.83 8.50 5.05
C ILE A 200 -10.34 8.06 6.41
N ASP A 201 -11.60 7.67 6.43
CA ASP A 201 -12.19 6.98 7.56
C ASP A 201 -12.19 5.47 7.32
N TYR A 202 -11.68 4.71 8.29
CA TYR A 202 -11.50 3.27 8.17
C TYR A 202 -12.63 2.53 8.89
N PRO A 203 -13.08 1.39 8.34
CA PRO A 203 -14.13 0.59 8.96
C PRO A 203 -13.51 -0.21 10.12
N VAL A 204 -13.29 0.47 11.24
CA VAL A 204 -12.74 -0.08 12.48
C VAL A 204 -13.66 0.30 13.62
N THR A 205 -14.21 -0.70 14.29
CA THR A 205 -15.10 -0.51 15.44
C THR A 205 -14.31 -0.39 16.73
N GLU A 206 -13.17 -1.07 16.80
CA GLU A 206 -12.29 -1.01 17.97
C GLU A 206 -10.82 -1.16 17.58
N TYR A 207 -10.03 -0.14 17.92
CA TYR A 207 -8.58 -0.15 17.74
C TYR A 207 -7.89 -0.86 18.91
N PRO A 208 -6.78 -1.57 18.65
CA PRO A 208 -6.07 -2.31 19.68
C PRO A 208 -5.26 -1.39 20.58
N GLU A 209 -5.30 -1.59 21.89
CA GLU A 209 -4.37 -0.90 22.81
C GLU A 209 -2.94 -1.44 22.67
N LYS A 210 -2.81 -2.74 22.37
CA LYS A 210 -1.56 -3.44 22.13
C LYS A 210 -1.65 -4.21 20.82
N VAL A 211 -0.67 -3.99 19.95
CA VAL A 211 -0.63 -4.61 18.63
C VAL A 211 0.11 -5.95 18.71
N LYS A 212 -0.62 -7.06 18.59
CA LYS A 212 -0.04 -8.41 18.50
C LYS A 212 -0.16 -8.94 17.07
N SER A 213 0.98 -9.06 16.38
CA SER A 213 0.96 -9.60 15.02
C SER A 213 0.84 -11.13 15.03
N ILE A 214 -0.18 -11.64 14.35
CA ILE A 214 -0.41 -13.08 14.14
C ILE A 214 0.03 -13.53 12.74
N ASN A 215 0.27 -14.83 12.58
CA ASN A 215 0.88 -15.38 11.38
C ASN A 215 0.34 -16.75 10.95
N LEU A 216 -0.15 -16.85 9.70
CA LEU A 216 -0.62 -18.09 9.09
C LEU A 216 0.44 -19.21 8.99
N ASP A 217 1.72 -18.86 8.94
CA ASP A 217 2.82 -19.85 8.94
C ASP A 217 2.93 -20.57 10.30
N LYS A 218 2.51 -19.91 11.40
CA LYS A 218 2.56 -20.46 12.77
C LYS A 218 1.22 -21.06 13.17
N GLU A 219 0.14 -20.35 12.86
CA GLU A 219 -1.25 -20.69 13.17
C GLU A 219 -2.00 -20.85 11.86
N LYS A 220 -2.18 -22.08 11.39
CA LYS A 220 -2.79 -22.34 10.08
C LYS A 220 -4.24 -21.85 9.97
N ILE A 221 -4.90 -21.70 11.11
CA ILE A 221 -6.28 -21.22 11.23
C ILE A 221 -6.21 -20.01 12.13
N ILE A 222 -6.72 -18.89 11.62
CA ILE A 222 -6.95 -17.66 12.38
C ILE A 222 -8.46 -17.50 12.44
N GLU A 223 -9.00 -17.46 13.64
CA GLU A 223 -10.43 -17.31 13.90
C GLU A 223 -10.57 -16.31 15.04
N GLY A 224 -11.53 -15.41 14.91
CA GLY A 224 -11.82 -14.40 15.92
C GLY A 224 -12.86 -13.40 15.42
N THR A 225 -13.26 -12.48 16.29
CA THR A 225 -14.16 -11.39 15.90
C THR A 225 -13.38 -10.33 15.14
N LEU A 226 -13.75 -10.05 13.89
CA LEU A 226 -13.13 -9.00 13.09
C LEU A 226 -13.57 -7.63 13.62
N THR A 227 -12.69 -6.90 14.31
CA THR A 227 -13.00 -5.57 14.87
C THR A 227 -12.67 -4.43 13.93
N GLY A 228 -12.06 -4.70 12.78
CA GLY A 228 -11.80 -3.65 11.80
C GLY A 228 -10.82 -4.01 10.71
N ILE A 229 -10.69 -3.08 9.76
CA ILE A 229 -9.75 -3.17 8.64
C ILE A 229 -9.09 -1.81 8.41
N ARG A 230 -7.76 -1.79 8.40
CA ARG A 230 -6.98 -0.57 8.08
C ARG A 230 -5.80 -0.91 7.18
N GLY A 231 -5.80 -0.34 5.99
CA GLY A 231 -4.83 -0.62 4.93
C GLY A 231 -4.72 -2.11 4.63
N GLN A 232 -3.59 -2.71 4.94
CA GLN A 232 -3.34 -4.13 4.64
C GLN A 232 -3.61 -5.06 5.82
N TYR A 233 -4.18 -4.53 6.91
CA TYR A 233 -4.34 -5.22 8.18
C TYR A 233 -5.81 -5.52 8.47
N LEU A 234 -6.08 -6.78 8.82
CA LEU A 234 -7.31 -7.17 9.53
C LEU A 234 -7.03 -7.18 11.04
N TYR A 235 -8.04 -6.81 11.82
CA TYR A 235 -7.99 -6.73 13.27
C TYR A 235 -8.92 -7.76 13.89
N PHE A 236 -8.41 -8.57 14.82
CA PHE A 236 -9.14 -9.62 15.49
C PHE A 236 -9.07 -9.44 17.00
N ASP A 237 -10.21 -9.63 17.67
CA ASP A 237 -10.31 -9.72 19.13
C ASP A 237 -9.61 -8.57 19.88
N LYS A 238 -9.63 -7.37 19.28
CA LYS A 238 -9.09 -6.11 19.85
C LYS A 238 -7.58 -6.07 20.10
N GLU A 239 -6.82 -7.11 19.75
CA GLU A 239 -5.36 -7.11 19.97
C GLU A 239 -4.59 -7.69 18.77
N ASN A 240 -5.17 -8.68 18.10
CA ASN A 240 -4.49 -9.43 17.07
C ASN A 240 -4.61 -8.71 15.73
N VAL A 241 -3.50 -8.60 15.00
CA VAL A 241 -3.48 -8.02 13.65
C VAL A 241 -2.75 -8.93 12.68
N ILE A 242 -3.28 -9.03 11.46
CA ILE A 242 -2.64 -9.77 10.38
C ILE A 242 -2.47 -8.89 9.14
N ASN A 243 -1.23 -8.81 8.63
CA ASN A 243 -0.95 -8.15 7.37
C ASN A 243 -1.21 -9.13 6.21
N LEU A 244 -2.29 -8.94 5.46
CA LEU A 244 -2.67 -9.83 4.36
C LEU A 244 -1.72 -9.79 3.17
N ARG A 245 -0.97 -8.69 2.97
CA ARG A 245 -0.01 -8.59 1.85
C ARG A 245 1.12 -9.60 1.99
N LYS A 246 1.53 -9.92 3.23
CA LYS A 246 2.54 -10.95 3.50
C LYS A 246 2.14 -12.32 2.92
N TYR A 247 0.85 -12.62 2.88
CA TYR A 247 0.32 -13.91 2.42
C TYR A 247 -0.13 -13.87 0.96
N SER A 248 0.41 -12.94 0.17
CA SER A 248 0.19 -12.92 -1.28
C SER A 248 0.66 -14.25 -1.90
N GLY A 249 -0.25 -14.94 -2.59
CA GLY A 249 -0.02 -16.27 -3.15
C GLY A 249 -0.39 -17.44 -2.24
N TYR A 250 -0.75 -17.21 -0.98
CA TYR A 250 -1.28 -18.27 -0.10
C TYR A 250 -2.72 -18.59 -0.50
N GLU A 251 -3.04 -19.88 -0.59
CA GLU A 251 -4.41 -20.34 -0.79
C GLU A 251 -5.09 -20.47 0.58
N VAL A 252 -6.15 -19.69 0.78
CA VAL A 252 -6.90 -19.66 2.04
C VAL A 252 -8.37 -19.97 1.81
N GLU A 253 -8.94 -20.73 2.74
CA GLU A 253 -10.38 -20.82 2.94
C GLU A 253 -10.80 -19.60 3.80
N PHE A 254 -11.89 -18.95 3.40
CA PHE A 254 -12.45 -17.77 4.05
C PHE A 254 -13.89 -18.06 4.42
N ASP A 255 -14.24 -17.80 5.67
CA ASP A 255 -15.60 -17.94 6.19
C ASP A 255 -15.93 -16.77 7.14
N CYS A 256 -17.21 -16.40 7.20
CA CYS A 256 -17.69 -15.24 7.94
C CYS A 256 -19.15 -15.45 8.38
N GLU A 257 -19.35 -15.58 9.69
CA GLU A 257 -20.63 -15.89 10.34
C GLU A 257 -21.28 -14.66 11.01
#